data_AF-A0A534PVX9-F1
#
_entry.id   AF-A0A534PVX9-F1
#
_cell.length_a   1.000
_cell.length_b   1.000
_cell.length_c   1.000
_cell.angle_alpha   90.00
_cell.angle_beta   90.00
_cell.angle_gamma   90.00
#
_symmetry.space_group_name_H-M   'P 1'
#
loop_
_entity.id
_entity.type
_entity.pdbx_description
1 polymer ?
#
loop_
_entity_poly.entity_id
_entity_poly.type
_entity_poly.pdbx_seq_one_letter_code
_entity_poly.pdbx_strand_id
1 'polypeptide(L)' 'MYDVDQKRDWDAIIARLNSGNVSEMRIQMGSAGSAQVTAVRLKNKWNNLRVRTEGDTLILTLAG' A
#
# COMPACT_ATOMS: atom_id res chain seq x y z
N MET A 1 -7.66 -20.46 16.85
CA MET A 1 -8.71 -19.45 17.05
C MET A 1 -8.29 -18.24 16.22
N TYR A 2 -9.07 -17.90 15.21
CA TYR A 2 -8.68 -17.02 14.11
C TYR A 2 -8.71 -15.56 14.55
N ASP A 3 -7.54 -14.97 14.75
CA ASP A 3 -7.34 -13.53 14.65
C ASP A 3 -6.15 -13.31 13.71
N VAL A 4 -6.39 -13.60 12.44
CA VAL A 4 -5.49 -13.23 11.35
C VAL A 4 -5.77 -11.76 11.08
N ASP A 5 -5.34 -10.90 12.00
CA ASP A 5 -4.89 -9.56 11.65
C ASP A 5 -3.75 -9.80 10.65
N GLN A 6 -4.13 -10.02 9.39
CA GLN A 6 -3.20 -10.20 8.30
C GLN A 6 -2.48 -8.87 8.20
N LYS A 7 -1.39 -8.73 8.96
CA LYS A 7 -0.32 -7.79 8.69
C LYS A 7 0.00 -7.99 7.21
N ARG A 8 -0.61 -7.16 6.35
CA ARG A 8 -0.26 -7.15 4.94
C ARG A 8 1.24 -6.97 4.89
N ASP A 9 1.93 -7.91 4.28
CA ASP A 9 3.36 -7.81 4.04
C ASP A 9 3.60 -6.72 3.00
N TRP A 10 3.60 -5.48 3.48
CA TRP A 10 3.85 -4.30 2.67
C TRP A 10 5.22 -4.40 1.99
N ASP A 11 6.23 -4.96 2.67
CA ASP A 11 7.53 -5.22 2.06
C ASP A 11 7.43 -6.16 0.85
N ALA A 12 6.66 -7.23 0.91
CA ALA A 12 6.46 -8.14 -0.23
C ALA A 12 5.64 -7.48 -1.36
N ILE A 13 4.63 -6.69 -1.00
CA ILE A 13 3.81 -5.92 -1.96
C ILE A 13 4.67 -4.90 -2.71
N ILE A 14 5.48 -4.14 -1.99
CA ILE A 14 6.37 -3.14 -2.57
C ILE A 14 7.53 -3.80 -3.33
N ALA A 15 8.06 -4.93 -2.86
CA ALA A 15 9.05 -5.71 -3.61
C ALA A 15 8.47 -6.18 -4.95
N ARG A 16 7.23 -6.68 -4.96
CA ARG A 16 6.53 -7.09 -6.19
C ARG A 16 6.24 -5.92 -7.12
N LEU A 17 5.91 -4.75 -6.57
CA LEU A 17 5.73 -3.51 -7.33
C LEU A 17 7.06 -3.08 -7.99
N ASN A 18 8.17 -3.09 -7.24
CA ASN A 18 9.51 -2.77 -7.75
C ASN A 18 10.06 -3.83 -8.73
N SER A 19 9.70 -5.10 -8.56
CA SER A 19 10.21 -6.21 -9.38
C SER A 19 9.39 -6.47 -10.64
N GLY A 20 8.21 -5.86 -10.79
CA GLY A 20 7.21 -6.27 -11.77
C GLY A 20 6.70 -5.14 -12.66
N ASN A 21 6.25 -5.53 -13.86
CA ASN A 21 5.61 -4.73 -14.93
C ASN A 21 4.36 -3.90 -14.54
N VAL A 22 4.12 -3.67 -13.25
CA VAL A 22 2.90 -3.07 -12.74
C VAL A 22 3.23 -1.70 -12.17
N SER A 23 2.93 -0.65 -12.93
CA SER A 23 3.18 0.73 -12.51
C SER A 23 2.22 1.20 -11.41
N GLU A 24 1.08 0.52 -11.22
CA GLU A 24 0.03 0.88 -10.27
C GLU A 24 -0.61 -0.37 -9.61
N MET A 25 -0.72 -0.36 -8.28
CA MET A 25 -1.44 -1.37 -7.52
C MET A 25 -2.52 -0.72 -6.65
N ARG A 26 -3.74 -1.25 -6.73
CA ARG A 26 -4.90 -0.80 -5.94
C ARG A 26 -5.22 -1.81 -4.86
N ILE A 27 -5.42 -1.32 -3.65
CA ILE A 27 -5.55 -2.13 -2.45
C ILE A 27 -6.75 -1.62 -1.65
N GLN A 28 -7.80 -2.43 -1.54
CA GLN A 28 -8.95 -2.08 -0.72
C GLN A 28 -8.59 -2.24 0.77
N MET A 29 -8.89 -1.20 1.54
CA MET A 29 -8.71 -1.12 2.98
C MET A 29 -10.07 -1.22 3.67
N GLY A 30 -10.08 -1.53 4.97
CA GLY A 30 -11.33 -1.65 5.74
C GLY A 30 -12.02 -0.30 6.00
N SER A 31 -11.33 0.82 5.81
CA SER A 31 -11.87 2.17 5.96
C SER A 31 -10.98 3.23 5.33
N ALA A 32 -11.54 4.41 5.01
CA ALA A 32 -10.77 5.55 4.53
C ALA A 32 -9.69 6.02 5.53
N GLY A 33 -9.97 5.97 6.83
CA GLY A 33 -8.98 6.29 7.88
C GLY A 33 -7.80 5.34 7.87
N SER A 34 -8.05 4.02 7.73
CA SER A 34 -6.98 3.03 7.62
C SER A 34 -6.14 3.20 6.36
N ALA A 35 -6.75 3.59 5.24
CA ALA A 35 -6.05 3.91 4.01
C ALA A 35 -5.12 5.12 4.20
N GLN A 36 -5.60 6.21 4.81
CA GLN A 36 -4.79 7.40 5.05
C GLN A 36 -3.59 7.13 5.98
N VAL A 37 -3.82 6.46 7.10
CA VAL A 37 -2.74 6.11 8.05
C VAL A 37 -1.70 5.24 7.37
N THR A 38 -2.14 4.24 6.62
CA THR A 38 -1.25 3.34 5.88
C THR A 38 -0.47 4.11 4.82
N ALA A 39 -1.12 5.02 4.08
CA ALA A 39 -0.47 5.82 3.05
C ALA A 39 0.67 6.69 3.59
N VAL A 40 0.48 7.31 4.76
CA VAL A 40 1.54 8.10 5.42
C VAL A 40 2.70 7.20 5.85
N ARG A 41 2.42 6.03 6.43
CA ARG A 41 3.45 5.06 6.84
C ARG A 41 4.27 4.56 5.65
N LEU A 42 3.60 4.24 4.54
CA LEU A 42 4.25 3.76 3.32
C LEU A 42 5.11 4.87 2.69
N LYS A 43 4.63 6.11 2.61
CA LYS A 43 5.43 7.24 2.12
C LYS A 43 6.69 7.50 2.95
N ASN A 44 6.59 7.40 4.27
CA ASN A 44 7.74 7.62 5.16
C ASN A 44 8.78 6.48 5.07
N LYS A 45 8.35 5.25 4.77
CA LYS A 45 9.24 4.09 4.70
C LYS A 45 9.84 3.88 3.30
N TRP A 46 9.15 4.26 2.23
CA TRP A 46 9.61 4.10 0.85
C TRP A 46 9.54 5.43 0.08
N ASN A 47 10.69 6.08 -0.09
CA ASN A 47 10.80 7.37 -0.79
C ASN A 47 10.52 7.27 -2.30
N ASN A 48 10.73 6.08 -2.89
CA ASN A 48 10.48 5.82 -4.31
C ASN A 48 9.03 5.37 -4.60
N LEU A 49 8.13 5.52 -3.63
CA LEU A 49 6.75 5.07 -3.71
C LEU A 49 5.78 6.25 -3.64
N ARG A 50 4.95 6.39 -4.66
CA ARG A 50 3.82 7.32 -4.67
C ARG A 50 2.57 6.60 -4.17
N VAL A 51 2.07 7.06 -3.03
CA VAL A 51 0.82 6.55 -2.44
C VAL A 51 -0.30 7.59 -2.52
N ARG A 52 -1.46 7.17 -3.01
CA ARG A 52 -2.72 7.94 -3.03
C ARG A 52 -3.82 7.13 -2.36
N THR A 53 -4.89 7.80 -1.96
CA THR A 53 -6.07 7.16 -1.37
C THR A 53 -7.32 7.67 -2.07
N GLU A 54 -8.18 6.76 -2.51
CA GLU A 54 -9.51 7.05 -3.05
C GLU A 54 -10.54 6.35 -2.16
N GLY A 55 -11.15 7.10 -1.23
CA GLY A 55 -12.05 6.52 -0.23
C GLY A 55 -11.33 5.51 0.68
N ASP A 56 -11.85 4.28 0.71
CA ASP A 56 -11.25 3.13 1.41
C ASP A 56 -10.18 2.41 0.57
N THR A 57 -9.84 2.89 -0.62
CA THR A 57 -8.87 2.26 -1.51
C THR A 57 -7.53 2.99 -1.45
N LEU A 58 -6.45 2.23 -1.30
CA LEU A 58 -5.07 2.69 -1.31
C LEU A 58 -4.42 2.36 -2.64
N ILE A 59 -3.86 3.37 -3.29
CA ILE A 59 -3.26 3.27 -4.63
C ILE A 59 -1.76 3.49 -4.50
N LEU A 60 -0.99 2.49 -4.90
CA LEU A 60 0.47 2.45 -4.89
C LEU A 60 0.99 2.59 -6.31
N THR A 61 1.95 3.47 -6.51
CA THR A 61 2.61 3.68 -7.80
C THR A 61 4.10 3.87 -7.58
N LEU A 62 4.95 3.39 -8.49
CA LEU A 62 6.37 3.71 -8.41
C LEU A 62 6.58 5.17 -8.79
N ALA A 63 7.36 5.89 -7.97
CA ALA A 63 7.94 7.15 -8.39
C ALA A 63 9.10 6.80 -9.33
N GLY A 64 8.80 6.70 -10.62
CA GLY A 64 9.82 6.59 -11.67
C GLY A 64 10.73 7.80 -11.70
#